data_AF-A0A2T8IB30-F1
#
_entry.id   AF-A0A2T8IB30-F1
#
_cell.length_a   1.000
_cell.length_b   1.000
_cell.length_c   1.000
_cell.angle_alpha   90.00
_cell.angle_beta   90.00
_cell.angle_gamma   90.00
#
_symmetry.space_group_name_H-M   'P 1'
#
loop_
_entity.id
_entity.type
_entity.pdbx_description
1 polymer ?
#
loop_
_entity_poly.entity_id
_entity_poly.type
_entity_poly.pdbx_seq_one_letter_code
_entity_poly.pdbx_strand_id
1 'polypeptide(L)'
;MTRCVVLFPIAVTFFITWWFIQFVDGFFSPLYAKLGFDIFGLGFLTSLVFILLVGIFVSSWVGSTVFWIGEWFIKKMPFVRHIYSASKQVSTAVSPDQNTTAFKEVAIISHPRVGEYAFGFITSTMVLQVLVHAYLQAVDGF
;
A
#
# COMPACT_ATOMS: atom_id res chain seq x y z
N MET A 1 18.88 2.37 34.28
CA MET A 1 17.73 1.59 33.75
C MET A 1 17.47 1.84 32.25
N THR A 2 17.83 3.00 31.67
CA THR A 2 17.54 3.36 30.26
C THR A 2 18.40 2.67 29.17
N ARG A 3 19.60 2.16 29.48
CA ARG A 3 20.49 1.53 28.48
C ARG A 3 19.92 0.25 27.84
N CYS A 4 19.04 -0.47 28.56
CA CYS A 4 18.40 -1.68 28.04
C CYS A 4 17.28 -1.37 27.03
N VAL A 5 16.58 -0.24 27.20
CA VAL A 5 15.45 0.14 26.33
C VAL A 5 15.95 0.60 24.95
N VAL A 6 17.10 1.27 24.89
CA VAL A 6 17.71 1.73 23.63
C VAL A 6 18.26 0.57 22.79
N LEU A 7 18.70 -0.52 23.43
CA LEU A 7 19.18 -1.73 22.73
C LEU A 7 18.05 -2.61 22.21
N PHE A 8 16.85 -2.50 22.76
CA PHE A 8 15.69 -3.28 22.35
C PHE A 8 15.45 -3.30 20.83
N PRO A 9 15.35 -2.16 20.12
CA PRO A 9 15.14 -2.15 18.68
C PRO A 9 16.29 -2.82 17.90
N ILE A 10 17.54 -2.65 18.33
CA ILE A 10 18.70 -3.27 17.68
C ILE A 10 18.71 -4.79 17.91
N ALA A 11 18.37 -5.24 19.11
CA ALA A 11 18.25 -6.65 19.41
C ALA A 11 17.13 -7.31 18.59
N VAL A 12 15.99 -6.61 18.44
CA VAL A 12 14.86 -7.08 17.64
C VAL A 12 15.24 -7.18 16.16
N THR A 13 15.91 -6.18 15.58
CA THR A 13 16.35 -6.25 14.18
C THR A 13 17.33 -7.41 13.97
N PHE A 14 18.32 -7.56 14.85
CA PHE A 14 19.27 -8.67 14.76
C PHE A 14 18.57 -10.04 14.88
N PHE A 15 17.64 -10.17 15.83
CA PHE A 15 16.87 -11.40 16.02
C PHE A 15 16.03 -11.76 14.78
N ILE A 16 15.31 -10.79 14.21
CA ILE A 16 14.49 -10.99 13.03
C ILE A 16 15.35 -11.34 11.82
N THR A 17 16.45 -10.61 11.59
CA THR A 17 17.37 -10.90 10.49
C THR A 17 17.99 -12.29 10.62
N TRP A 18 18.44 -12.67 11.82
CA TRP A 18 18.98 -14.00 12.07
C TRP A 18 17.94 -15.09 11.82
N TRP A 19 16.71 -14.91 12.34
CA TRP A 19 15.61 -15.84 12.12
C TRP A 19 15.27 -15.99 10.64
N PHE A 20 15.26 -14.89 9.88
CA PHE A 20 14.97 -14.91 8.45
C PHE A 20 16.04 -15.64 7.64
N ILE A 21 17.33 -15.41 7.93
CA ILE A 21 18.43 -16.11 7.25
C ILE A 21 18.30 -17.62 7.49
N GLN A 22 18.06 -18.04 8.73
CA GLN A 22 17.87 -19.45 9.07
C GLN A 22 16.64 -20.07 8.39
N PHE A 23 15.56 -19.31 8.23
CA PHE A 23 14.38 -19.77 7.51
C PHE A 23 14.68 -20.01 6.02
N VAL A 24 15.37 -19.07 5.37
CA VAL A 24 15.76 -19.21 3.96
C VAL A 24 16.77 -20.35 3.81
N ASP A 25 17.78 -20.42 4.68
CA ASP A 25 18.75 -21.51 4.69
C ASP A 25 18.08 -22.87 4.87
N GLY A 26 17.12 -23.00 5.78
CA GLY A 26 16.36 -24.24 5.94
C GLY A 26 15.57 -24.63 4.69
N PHE A 27 14.97 -23.65 4.00
CA PHE A 27 14.23 -23.89 2.76
C PHE A 27 15.12 -24.34 1.60
N PHE A 28 16.33 -23.77 1.49
CA PHE A 28 17.28 -24.05 0.41
C PHE A 28 18.39 -25.05 0.76
N SER A 29 18.51 -25.47 2.03
CA SER A 29 19.43 -26.51 2.50
C SER A 29 19.47 -27.78 1.61
N PRO A 30 18.33 -28.38 1.21
CA PRO A 30 18.36 -29.54 0.31
C PRO A 30 18.90 -29.22 -1.09
N LEU A 31 18.83 -27.97 -1.53
CA LEU A 31 19.42 -27.51 -2.79
C LEU A 31 20.93 -27.32 -2.66
N TYR A 32 21.41 -26.73 -1.56
CA TYR A 32 22.85 -26.55 -1.31
C TYR A 32 23.58 -27.89 -1.18
N ALA A 33 22.98 -28.85 -0.49
CA ALA A 33 23.55 -30.20 -0.34
C ALA A 33 23.75 -30.92 -1.69
N LYS A 34 22.92 -30.63 -2.70
CA LYS A 34 23.08 -31.16 -4.06
C LYS A 34 24.12 -30.42 -4.88
N LEU A 35 24.33 -29.12 -4.64
CA LEU A 35 25.34 -28.34 -5.34
C LEU A 35 26.73 -28.37 -4.67
N GLY A 36 26.84 -28.88 -3.42
CA GLY A 36 28.11 -29.07 -2.72
C GLY A 36 28.75 -27.77 -2.21
N PHE A 37 27.97 -26.72 -1.99
CA PHE A 37 28.48 -25.44 -1.47
C PHE A 37 28.23 -25.30 0.03
N ASP A 38 29.29 -25.40 0.82
CA ASP A 38 29.31 -25.03 2.24
C ASP A 38 30.31 -23.86 2.43
N ILE A 39 29.84 -22.64 2.16
CA ILE A 39 30.62 -21.42 2.36
C ILE A 39 29.94 -20.60 3.44
N PHE A 40 30.71 -20.18 4.45
CA PHE A 40 30.23 -19.27 5.49
C PHE A 40 29.69 -17.97 4.86
N GLY A 41 28.40 -17.67 5.08
CA GLY A 41 27.72 -16.50 4.51
C GLY A 41 26.84 -16.77 3.27
N LEU A 42 26.77 -18.02 2.79
CA LEU A 42 25.86 -18.39 1.69
C LEU A 42 24.41 -18.05 2.00
N GLY A 43 23.96 -18.30 3.23
CA GLY A 43 22.60 -17.97 3.64
C GLY A 43 22.24 -16.51 3.61
N PHE A 44 23.20 -15.65 3.95
CA PHE A 44 23.01 -14.21 3.80
C PHE A 44 22.83 -13.84 2.34
N LEU A 45 23.70 -14.34 1.45
CA LEU A 45 23.64 -14.04 0.02
C LEU A 45 22.35 -14.57 -0.62
N THR A 46 21.94 -15.77 -0.26
CA THR A 46 20.74 -16.41 -0.82
C THR A 46 19.48 -15.76 -0.29
N SER A 47 19.45 -15.33 0.97
CA SER A 47 18.37 -14.51 1.53
C SER A 47 18.20 -13.18 0.78
N LEU A 48 19.32 -12.52 0.42
CA LEU A 48 19.31 -11.27 -0.32
C LEU A 48 18.74 -11.47 -1.74
N VAL A 49 19.22 -12.50 -2.44
CA VAL A 49 18.73 -12.85 -3.79
C VAL A 49 17.25 -13.26 -3.72
N PHE A 50 16.85 -14.02 -2.69
CA PHE A 50 15.48 -14.45 -2.49
C PHE A 50 14.54 -13.27 -2.28
N ILE A 51 14.88 -12.33 -1.40
CA ILE A 51 14.08 -11.11 -1.18
C ILE A 51 13.95 -10.32 -2.49
N LEU A 52 15.02 -10.19 -3.26
CA LEU A 52 15.01 -9.47 -4.53
C LEU A 52 14.12 -10.16 -5.57
N LEU A 53 14.21 -11.48 -5.69
CA LEU A 53 13.34 -12.27 -6.57
C LEU A 53 11.87 -12.16 -6.18
N VAL A 54 11.56 -12.28 -4.88
CA VAL A 54 10.20 -12.08 -4.36
C VAL A 54 9.72 -10.66 -4.65
N GLY A 55 10.55 -9.64 -4.47
CA GLY A 55 10.22 -8.25 -4.77
C GLY A 55 9.86 -8.03 -6.24
N ILE A 56 10.64 -8.60 -7.16
CA ILE A 56 10.36 -8.56 -8.61
C ILE A 56 9.06 -9.32 -8.91
N PHE A 57 8.85 -10.47 -8.27
CA PHE A 57 7.65 -11.29 -8.48
C PHE A 57 6.38 -10.57 -8.03
N VAL A 58 6.42 -9.92 -6.85
CA VAL A 58 5.30 -9.12 -6.30
C VAL A 58 5.00 -7.91 -7.19
N SER A 59 6.02 -7.27 -7.75
CA SER A 59 5.87 -6.11 -8.64
C SER A 59 5.38 -6.50 -10.05
N SER A 60 5.46 -7.78 -10.41
CA SER A 60 5.01 -8.28 -11.70
C SER A 60 3.48 -8.51 -11.73
N TRP A 61 2.92 -8.63 -12.93
CA TRP A 61 1.50 -8.93 -13.13
C TRP A 61 1.04 -10.19 -12.37
N VAL A 62 1.91 -11.21 -12.32
CA VAL A 62 1.66 -12.45 -11.58
C VAL A 62 1.47 -12.19 -10.09
N GLY A 63 2.30 -11.32 -9.50
CA GLY A 63 2.19 -10.92 -8.10
C GLY A 63 0.84 -10.29 -7.79
N SER A 64 0.39 -9.37 -8.65
CA SER A 64 -0.93 -8.72 -8.53
C SER A 64 -2.09 -9.73 -8.63
N THR A 65 -2.01 -10.68 -9.57
CA THR A 65 -3.03 -11.74 -9.72
C THR A 65 -3.10 -12.67 -8.50
N VAL A 66 -1.94 -13.12 -7.98
CA VAL A 66 -1.87 -13.95 -6.77
C VAL A 66 -2.43 -13.22 -5.57
N PHE A 67 -2.11 -11.92 -5.43
CA PHE A 67 -2.63 -11.10 -4.34
C PHE A 67 -4.15 -10.98 -4.39
N TRP A 68 -4.72 -10.77 -5.59
CA TRP A 68 -6.17 -10.69 -5.79
C TRP A 68 -6.89 -12.01 -5.45
N ILE A 69 -6.33 -13.16 -5.85
CA ILE A 69 -6.85 -14.49 -5.50
C ILE A 69 -6.80 -14.71 -3.99
N GLY A 70 -5.69 -14.34 -3.34
CA GLY A 70 -5.55 -14.43 -1.89
C GLY A 70 -6.58 -13.57 -1.14
N GLU A 71 -6.80 -12.33 -1.59
CA GLU A 71 -7.83 -11.47 -1.03
C GLU A 71 -9.24 -12.06 -1.20
N TRP A 72 -9.53 -12.65 -2.35
CA TRP A 72 -10.81 -13.30 -2.60
C TRP A 72 -11.03 -14.48 -1.64
N PHE A 73 -10.00 -15.30 -1.43
CA PHE A 73 -10.05 -16.43 -0.50
C PHE A 73 -10.30 -15.96 0.94
N ILE A 74 -9.55 -14.95 1.40
CA ILE A 74 -9.67 -14.40 2.76
C ILE A 74 -11.05 -13.77 3.00
N LYS A 75 -11.58 -13.04 2.01
CA LYS A 75 -12.92 -12.41 2.09
C LYS A 75 -14.06 -13.43 2.19
N LYS A 76 -13.82 -14.70 1.80
CA LYS A 76 -14.79 -15.78 1.88
C LYS A 76 -14.87 -16.42 3.27
N MET A 77 -13.89 -16.18 4.15
CA MET A 77 -13.91 -16.66 5.53
C MET A 77 -14.57 -15.63 6.47
N PRO A 78 -15.68 -15.99 7.16
CA PRO A 78 -16.51 -15.03 7.89
C PRO A 78 -15.79 -14.31 9.05
N PHE A 79 -14.85 -14.97 9.73
CA PHE A 79 -14.09 -14.34 10.83
C PHE A 79 -12.86 -13.57 10.35
N VAL A 80 -12.11 -14.16 9.40
CA VAL A 80 -10.82 -13.61 8.95
C VAL A 80 -11.00 -12.34 8.13
N ARG A 81 -12.13 -12.20 7.41
CA ARG A 81 -12.45 -11.01 6.61
C ARG A 81 -12.40 -9.72 7.42
N HIS A 82 -12.94 -9.69 8.64
CA HIS A 82 -13.00 -8.47 9.45
C HIS A 82 -11.61 -7.99 9.88
N ILE A 83 -10.76 -8.93 10.32
CA ILE A 83 -9.38 -8.65 10.73
C ILE A 83 -8.54 -8.18 9.54
N TYR A 84 -8.67 -8.87 8.40
CA TYR A 84 -7.96 -8.49 7.17
C TYR A 84 -8.38 -7.10 6.68
N SER A 85 -9.69 -6.80 6.66
CA SER A 85 -10.20 -5.49 6.23
C SER A 85 -9.73 -4.36 7.16
N ALA A 86 -9.71 -4.57 8.48
CA ALA A 86 -9.19 -3.59 9.42
C ALA A 86 -7.69 -3.33 9.21
N SER A 87 -6.89 -4.39 9.07
CA SER A 87 -5.45 -4.27 8.80
C SER A 87 -5.17 -3.57 7.47
N LYS A 88 -5.96 -3.86 6.43
CA LYS A 88 -5.82 -3.21 5.11
C LYS A 88 -6.10 -1.71 5.21
N GLN A 89 -7.15 -1.31 5.92
CA GLN A 89 -7.52 0.10 6.12
C GLN A 89 -6.39 0.89 6.80
N VAL A 90 -5.79 0.34 7.85
CA VAL A 90 -4.65 0.97 8.53
C VAL A 90 -3.47 1.11 7.57
N SER A 91 -3.16 0.07 6.79
CA SER A 91 -2.09 0.12 5.80
C SER A 91 -2.35 1.18 4.71
N THR A 92 -3.58 1.31 4.22
CA THR A 92 -3.92 2.30 3.19
C THR A 92 -3.93 3.73 3.71
N ALA A 93 -4.27 3.95 4.98
CA ALA A 93 -4.24 5.27 5.60
C ALA A 93 -2.80 5.78 5.81
N VAL A 94 -1.86 4.87 6.04
CA VAL A 94 -0.43 5.19 6.20
C VAL A 94 0.26 5.38 4.83
N SER A 95 -0.30 4.85 3.73
CA SER A 95 0.22 5.07 2.38
C SER A 95 0.07 6.55 1.97
N PRO A 96 1.19 7.26 1.64
CA PRO A 96 1.16 8.68 1.27
C PRO A 96 0.35 9.02 0.00
N ASP A 97 0.04 8.03 -0.82
CA ASP A 97 -0.44 8.20 -2.20
C ASP A 97 -1.87 8.77 -2.31
N GLN A 98 -2.73 8.60 -1.30
CA GLN A 98 -4.15 9.01 -1.41
C GLN A 98 -4.45 10.45 -0.97
N ASN A 99 -3.53 11.12 -0.27
CA ASN A 99 -3.80 12.43 0.34
C ASN A 99 -3.23 13.63 -0.43
N THR A 100 -2.64 13.42 -1.62
CA THR A 100 -1.96 14.52 -2.35
C THR A 100 -2.83 15.16 -3.46
N THR A 101 -3.85 14.48 -3.98
CA THR A 101 -4.66 15.03 -5.08
C THR A 101 -5.83 15.90 -4.63
N ALA A 102 -6.43 15.63 -3.46
CA ALA A 102 -7.61 16.36 -2.97
C ALA A 102 -7.33 17.77 -2.41
N PHE A 103 -6.06 18.15 -2.23
CA PHE A 103 -5.67 19.43 -1.60
C PHE A 103 -5.02 20.43 -2.57
N LYS A 104 -5.02 20.17 -3.88
CA LYS A 104 -4.25 20.99 -4.86
C LYS A 104 -5.05 21.95 -5.72
N GLU A 105 -6.37 21.95 -5.62
CA GLU A 105 -7.22 22.82 -6.44
C GLU A 105 -7.84 23.94 -5.60
N VAL A 106 -7.27 25.14 -5.74
CA VAL A 106 -7.76 26.38 -5.10
C VAL A 106 -8.55 27.15 -6.16
N ALA A 107 -9.84 27.33 -5.92
CA ALA A 107 -10.70 28.18 -6.73
C ALA A 107 -10.72 29.59 -6.15
N ILE A 108 -10.66 30.60 -7.03
CA ILE A 108 -10.89 31.99 -6.67
C ILE A 108 -12.31 32.33 -7.10
N ILE A 109 -13.17 32.70 -6.15
CA ILE A 109 -14.54 33.15 -6.43
C ILE A 109 -14.66 34.65 -6.19
N SER A 110 -15.31 35.36 -7.11
CA SER A 110 -15.60 36.79 -6.94
C SER A 110 -16.72 36.97 -5.93
N HIS A 111 -16.43 37.66 -4.83
CA HIS A 111 -17.43 37.99 -3.81
C HIS A 111 -18.39 39.06 -4.36
N PRO A 112 -19.67 39.07 -3.98
CA PRO A 112 -20.66 40.06 -4.45
C PRO A 112 -20.32 41.54 -4.17
N ARG A 113 -19.26 41.83 -3.41
CA ARG A 113 -18.71 43.19 -3.24
C ARG A 113 -17.54 43.38 -4.21
N VAL A 114 -17.60 44.48 -4.97
CA VAL A 114 -16.59 44.84 -5.96
C VAL A 114 -15.23 44.98 -5.27
N GLY A 115 -14.26 44.14 -5.66
CA GLY A 115 -12.89 44.17 -5.16
C GLY A 115 -12.54 43.11 -4.10
N GLU A 116 -13.47 42.26 -3.70
CA GLU A 116 -13.21 41.18 -2.72
C GLU A 116 -13.17 39.81 -3.42
N TYR A 117 -12.08 39.07 -3.19
CA TYR A 117 -11.89 37.70 -3.70
C TYR A 117 -11.85 36.72 -2.52
N ALA A 118 -12.54 35.58 -2.66
CA ALA A 118 -12.47 34.51 -1.67
C ALA A 118 -11.76 33.29 -2.24
N PHE A 119 -10.91 32.68 -1.41
CA PHE A 119 -10.24 31.41 -1.71
C PHE A 119 -11.12 30.25 -1.25
N GLY A 120 -11.44 29.33 -2.16
CA GLY A 120 -12.14 28.09 -1.87
C GLY A 120 -11.25 26.89 -2.18
N PHE A 121 -11.25 25.89 -1.30
CA PHE A 121 -10.65 24.59 -1.58
C PHE A 121 -11.70 23.68 -2.19
N ILE A 122 -11.39 23.09 -3.35
CA ILE A 122 -12.29 22.14 -4.01
C ILE A 122 -12.17 20.79 -3.28
N THR A 123 -13.18 20.42 -2.50
CA THR A 123 -13.21 19.16 -1.74
C THR A 123 -13.82 18.00 -2.54
N SER A 124 -14.64 18.28 -3.55
CA SER A 124 -15.30 17.26 -4.38
C SER A 124 -15.96 17.89 -5.62
N THR A 125 -15.89 17.20 -6.77
CA THR A 125 -16.61 17.58 -8.00
C THR A 125 -17.96 16.87 -8.04
N MET A 126 -19.07 17.63 -8.07
CA MET A 126 -20.41 17.09 -8.30
C MET A 126 -20.96 17.61 -9.62
N VAL A 127 -21.41 16.71 -10.49
CA VAL A 127 -22.13 17.07 -11.72
C VAL A 127 -23.61 17.22 -11.35
N LEU A 128 -24.11 18.47 -11.34
CA LEU A 128 -25.51 18.75 -11.05
C LEU A 128 -26.39 18.38 -12.25
N GLN A 129 -26.90 17.16 -12.26
CA GLN A 129 -27.66 16.59 -13.38
C GLN A 129 -29.04 17.27 -13.60
N VAL A 130 -29.59 17.91 -12.56
CA VAL A 130 -30.92 18.56 -12.60
C VAL A 130 -30.97 19.76 -13.55
N LEU A 131 -29.88 20.53 -13.63
CA LEU A 131 -29.85 21.73 -14.48
C LEU A 131 -29.68 21.38 -15.96
N VAL A 132 -29.01 20.26 -16.26
CA VAL A 132 -28.87 19.74 -17.64
C VAL A 132 -30.22 19.30 -18.19
N HIS A 133 -31.06 18.64 -17.39
CA HIS A 133 -32.42 18.27 -17.84
C HIS A 133 -33.33 19.47 -18.02
N ALA A 134 -33.26 20.46 -17.12
CA ALA A 134 -34.03 21.70 -17.26
C ALA A 134 -33.59 22.53 -18.48
N TYR A 135 -32.29 22.57 -18.79
CA TYR A 135 -31.76 23.28 -19.96
C TYR A 135 -32.11 22.56 -21.27
N LEU A 136 -32.01 21.23 -21.33
CA LEU A 136 -32.43 20.47 -22.51
C LEU A 136 -33.93 20.58 -22.77
N GLN A 137 -34.78 20.55 -21.73
CA GLN A 137 -36.22 20.80 -21.91
C GLN A 137 -36.54 22.25 -22.34
N ALA A 138 -35.72 23.22 -21.98
CA ALA A 138 -35.91 24.61 -22.40
C ALA A 138 -35.42 24.88 -23.85
N VAL A 139 -34.46 24.10 -24.34
CA VAL A 139 -33.90 24.22 -25.70
C VAL A 139 -34.66 23.36 -26.71
N ASP A 140 -35.13 22.17 -26.32
CA ASP A 140 -35.93 21.28 -27.18
C ASP A 140 -37.43 21.66 -27.21
N GLY A 141 -37.80 22.71 -26.46
CA GLY A 141 -39.16 23.27 -26.39
C GLY A 141 -39.43 24.43 -27.36
N PHE A 142 -38.52 24.68 -28.32
CA PHE A 142 -38.69 25.63 -29.43
C PHE A 142 -38.54 24.94 -30.79
#